data_AF-A0A1B6IH11-F1
#
_entry.id   AF-A0A1B6IH11-F1
#
_cell.length_a   1.000
_cell.length_b   1.000
_cell.length_c   1.000
_cell.angle_alpha   90.00
_cell.angle_beta   90.00
_cell.angle_gamma   90.00
#
_symmetry.space_group_name_H-M   'P 1'
#
loop_
_entity.id
_entity.type
_entity.pdbx_description
1 polymer ?
#
loop_
_entity_poly.entity_id
_entity_poly.type
_entity_poly.pdbx_seq_one_letter_code
_entity_poly.pdbx_strand_id
1 'polypeptide(L)'
;MRNFRKMVSYYKLTPIKLGCEVRGINLKIENRKEVIEKIKEDVTKHRLLIFKGQGDITGYRQVQISKWFGDLEVTFYQHERSPHPQVFRVSNDPTKGCTGVGRTGWHIDGTFQPAP
;
A
#
# COMPACT_ATOMS: atom_id res chain seq x y z
N MET A 1 5.32 45.81 -28.95
CA MET A 1 5.51 45.30 -27.57
C MET A 1 4.91 43.90 -27.45
N ARG A 2 5.72 42.86 -27.22
CA ARG A 2 5.27 41.56 -26.68
C ARG A 2 6.36 41.04 -25.75
N ASN A 3 6.00 40.94 -24.48
CA ASN A 3 6.91 40.69 -23.36
C ASN A 3 7.13 39.17 -23.24
N PHE A 4 8.23 38.65 -23.77
CA PHE A 4 8.65 37.26 -23.58
C PHE A 4 9.31 37.10 -22.21
N ARG A 5 8.50 37.01 -21.15
CA ARG A 5 9.00 36.46 -19.88
C ARG A 5 9.28 34.98 -20.10
N LYS A 6 10.56 34.62 -20.30
CA LYS A 6 11.06 33.27 -20.06
C LYS A 6 10.54 32.84 -18.68
N MET A 7 9.73 31.78 -18.62
CA MET A 7 9.45 31.08 -17.36
C MET A 7 10.78 30.55 -16.84
N VAL A 8 11.42 31.30 -15.94
CA VAL A 8 12.52 30.78 -15.14
C VAL A 8 11.88 29.79 -14.18
N SER A 9 12.15 28.49 -14.37
CA SER A 9 11.79 27.49 -13.38
C SER A 9 12.52 27.80 -12.09
N TYR A 10 11.80 27.94 -10.97
CA TYR A 10 12.38 28.24 -9.65
C TYR A 10 13.35 27.17 -9.15
N TYR A 11 13.30 25.96 -9.73
CA TYR A 11 14.15 24.83 -9.36
C TYR A 11 14.27 23.84 -10.52
N LYS A 12 15.26 22.94 -10.41
CA LYS A 12 15.44 21.80 -11.30
C LYS A 12 14.85 20.56 -10.65
N LEU A 13 13.95 19.87 -11.34
CA LEU A 13 13.41 18.58 -10.90
C LEU A 13 14.27 17.44 -11.42
N THR A 14 14.54 16.46 -10.57
CA THR A 14 15.12 15.16 -10.94
C THR A 14 14.29 14.06 -10.27
N PRO A 15 13.73 13.10 -11.01
CA PRO A 15 12.97 12.01 -10.42
C PRO A 15 13.81 11.17 -9.47
N ILE A 16 13.24 10.81 -8.32
CA ILE A 16 13.83 9.82 -7.42
C ILE A 16 13.19 8.45 -7.65
N LYS A 17 13.96 7.38 -7.44
CA LYS A 17 13.41 6.02 -7.44
C LYS A 17 12.84 5.72 -6.05
N LEU A 18 11.54 5.47 -5.97
CA LEU A 18 10.87 5.03 -4.75
C LEU A 18 10.49 3.54 -4.88
N GLY A 19 10.86 2.75 -3.88
CA GLY A 19 10.49 1.33 -3.82
C GLY A 19 11.26 0.38 -4.74
N CYS A 20 10.86 -0.89 -4.68
CA CYS A 20 11.44 -1.99 -5.42
C CYS A 20 10.37 -2.96 -5.93
N GLU A 21 10.61 -3.55 -7.09
CA GLU A 21 9.83 -4.67 -7.62
C GLU A 21 10.41 -5.99 -7.09
N VAL A 22 9.55 -6.91 -6.64
CA VAL A 22 9.95 -8.24 -6.12
C VAL A 22 9.39 -9.34 -7.02
N ARG A 23 10.25 -10.30 -7.38
CA ARG A 23 9.95 -11.49 -8.20
C ARG A 23 10.61 -12.73 -7.60
N GLY A 24 10.19 -13.92 -8.06
CA GLY A 24 10.79 -15.19 -7.64
C GLY A 24 10.28 -15.73 -6.30
N ILE A 25 9.18 -15.18 -5.78
CA ILE A 25 8.55 -15.60 -4.53
C ILE A 25 7.04 -15.80 -4.75
N ASN A 26 6.46 -16.78 -4.06
CA ASN A 26 5.03 -17.04 -4.06
C ASN A 26 4.43 -16.75 -2.68
N LEU A 27 3.88 -15.55 -2.52
CA LEU A 27 3.26 -15.11 -1.27
C LEU A 27 2.02 -15.93 -0.90
N LYS A 28 1.44 -16.73 -1.79
CA LYS A 28 0.32 -17.61 -1.42
C LYS A 28 0.73 -18.69 -0.43
N ILE A 29 2.00 -19.10 -0.45
CA ILE A 29 2.50 -20.25 0.34
C ILE A 29 3.72 -19.92 1.20
N GLU A 30 4.43 -18.80 0.95
CA GLU A 30 5.65 -18.47 1.68
C GLU A 30 5.40 -18.31 3.17
N ASN A 31 6.10 -19.07 4.02
CA ASN A 31 6.01 -18.91 5.48
C ASN A 31 7.38 -19.08 6.15
N ARG A 32 8.47 -19.11 5.39
CA ARG A 32 9.83 -19.22 5.93
C ARG A 32 10.18 -17.94 6.65
N LYS A 33 10.67 -18.09 7.89
CA LYS A 33 10.96 -16.97 8.78
C LYS A 33 12.02 -16.03 8.20
N GLU A 34 13.09 -16.59 7.64
CA GLU A 34 14.18 -15.83 7.04
C GLU A 34 13.72 -14.98 5.84
N VAL A 35 12.75 -15.46 5.06
CA VAL A 35 12.19 -14.71 3.93
C VAL A 35 11.30 -13.56 4.44
N ILE A 36 10.49 -13.82 5.47
CA ILE A 36 9.62 -12.81 6.08
C ILE A 36 10.45 -11.69 6.71
N GLU A 37 11.49 -12.03 7.49
CA GLU A 37 12.39 -11.02 8.06
C GLU A 37 13.08 -10.21 6.97
N LYS A 38 13.50 -10.86 5.88
CA LYS A 38 14.09 -10.16 4.75
C LYS A 38 13.12 -9.17 4.09
N ILE A 39 11.84 -9.55 3.95
CA ILE A 39 10.79 -8.66 3.43
C ILE A 39 10.61 -7.45 4.35
N LYS A 40 10.62 -7.64 5.67
CA LYS A 40 10.49 -6.54 6.66
C LYS A 40 11.68 -5.58 6.59
N GLU A 41 12.90 -6.09 6.47
CA GLU A 41 14.09 -5.27 6.25
C GLU A 41 13.99 -4.47 4.95
N ASP A 42 13.60 -5.13 3.86
CA ASP A 42 13.57 -4.51 2.53
C ASP A 42 12.49 -3.45 2.42
N VAL A 43 11.29 -3.64 2.99
CA VAL A 43 10.26 -2.59 2.99
C VAL A 43 10.68 -1.42 3.88
N THR A 44 11.35 -1.68 5.01
CA THR A 44 11.86 -0.62 5.89
C THR A 44 12.90 0.24 5.15
N LYS A 45 13.81 -0.39 4.41
CA LYS A 45 14.86 0.28 3.63
C LYS A 45 14.33 1.00 2.39
N HIS A 46 13.47 0.35 1.61
CA HIS A 46 13.04 0.80 0.29
C HIS A 46 11.68 1.51 0.29
N ARG A 47 10.99 1.54 1.44
CA ARG A 47 9.67 2.14 1.69
C ARG A 47 8.48 1.48 0.99
N LEU A 48 8.70 0.92 -0.20
CA LEU A 48 7.65 0.27 -1.00
C LEU A 48 8.20 -0.98 -1.68
N LEU A 49 7.52 -2.11 -1.51
CA LEU A 49 7.79 -3.35 -2.26
C LEU A 49 6.56 -3.72 -3.09
N ILE A 50 6.77 -4.04 -4.37
CA ILE A 50 5.72 -4.46 -5.30
C ILE A 50 5.98 -5.91 -5.71
N PHE A 51 5.23 -6.85 -5.15
CA PHE A 51 5.34 -8.28 -5.46
C PHE A 51 4.57 -8.61 -6.73
N LYS A 52 5.27 -8.97 -7.80
CA LYS A 52 4.65 -9.30 -9.10
C LYS A 52 4.34 -10.79 -9.21
N GLY A 53 3.42 -11.13 -10.11
CA GLY A 53 3.12 -12.52 -10.46
C GLY A 53 2.38 -13.32 -9.37
N GLN A 54 1.71 -12.65 -8.44
CA GLN A 54 1.01 -13.33 -7.36
C GLN A 54 -0.37 -13.85 -7.76
N GLY A 55 -1.02 -13.31 -8.80
CA GLY A 55 -2.43 -13.58 -9.08
C GLY A 55 -3.31 -13.22 -7.89
N ASP A 56 -4.39 -13.96 -7.66
CA ASP A 56 -5.29 -13.71 -6.53
C ASP A 56 -4.74 -14.27 -5.21
N ILE A 57 -4.59 -13.39 -4.23
CA ILE A 57 -4.30 -13.74 -2.83
C ILE A 57 -5.63 -13.70 -2.06
N THR A 58 -5.98 -14.77 -1.35
CA THR A 58 -7.23 -14.85 -0.57
C THR A 58 -7.24 -13.86 0.59
N GLY A 59 -8.43 -13.47 1.07
CA GLY A 59 -8.55 -12.54 2.22
C GLY A 59 -7.86 -13.07 3.48
N TYR A 60 -8.00 -14.37 3.79
CA TYR A 60 -7.28 -15.02 4.88
C TYR A 60 -5.76 -14.90 4.70
N ARG A 61 -5.27 -15.10 3.48
CA ARG A 61 -3.84 -15.04 3.21
C ARG A 61 -3.30 -13.61 3.26
N GLN A 62 -4.06 -12.62 2.79
CA GLN A 62 -3.73 -11.21 2.97
C GLN A 62 -3.54 -10.88 4.45
N VAL A 63 -4.47 -11.32 5.31
CA VAL A 63 -4.40 -11.12 6.76
C VAL A 63 -3.19 -11.80 7.38
N GLN A 64 -2.85 -13.02 6.96
CA GLN A 64 -1.65 -13.70 7.43
C GLN A 64 -0.37 -12.96 7.05
N ILE A 65 -0.29 -12.45 5.82
CA ILE A 65 0.86 -11.67 5.34
C ILE A 65 0.96 -10.34 6.12
N SER A 66 -0.16 -9.64 6.32
CA SER A 66 -0.17 -8.39 7.09
C SER A 66 0.33 -8.59 8.52
N LYS A 67 0.01 -9.72 9.16
CA LYS A 67 0.48 -10.07 10.51
C LYS A 67 1.99 -10.26 10.62
N TRP A 68 2.72 -10.37 9.52
CA TRP A 68 4.19 -10.37 9.55
C TRP A 68 4.77 -9.03 10.02
N PHE A 69 4.01 -7.95 9.86
CA PHE A 69 4.45 -6.59 10.17
C PHE A 69 3.98 -6.10 11.55
N GLY A 70 3.16 -6.89 12.25
CA GLY A 70 2.65 -6.55 13.58
C GLY A 70 1.19 -6.95 13.77
N ASP A 71 0.62 -6.48 14.87
CA ASP A 71 -0.81 -6.66 15.15
C ASP A 71 -1.66 -5.87 14.15
N LEU A 72 -2.85 -6.40 13.85
CA LEU A 72 -3.77 -5.77 12.92
C LEU A 72 -4.82 -4.96 13.65
N GLU A 73 -4.92 -3.69 13.29
CA GLU A 73 -6.00 -2.81 13.72
C GLU A 73 -7.13 -2.81 12.66
N VAL A 74 -8.38 -2.79 13.11
CA VAL A 74 -9.55 -2.64 12.24
C VAL A 74 -10.25 -1.34 12.60
N THR A 75 -9.92 -0.27 11.88
CA THR A 75 -10.41 1.10 12.16
C THR A 75 -11.50 1.58 11.20
N PHE A 76 -11.70 0.88 10.10
CA PHE A 76 -12.64 1.28 9.07
C PHE A 76 -13.91 0.43 9.06
N TYR A 77 -14.98 1.01 8.50
CA TYR A 77 -16.19 0.26 8.19
C TYR A 77 -15.86 -0.98 7.34
N GLN A 78 -16.37 -2.12 7.80
CA GLN A 78 -16.22 -3.39 7.12
C GLN A 78 -17.40 -3.60 6.17
N HIS A 79 -17.11 -3.58 4.87
CA HIS A 79 -18.11 -3.84 3.84
C HIS A 79 -18.49 -5.33 3.82
N GLU A 80 -19.75 -5.68 3.58
CA GLU A 80 -20.24 -7.08 3.58
C GLU A 80 -19.51 -7.98 2.56
N ARG A 81 -19.06 -7.37 1.46
CA ARG A 81 -18.27 -8.05 0.42
C ARG A 81 -16.77 -8.11 0.73
N SER A 82 -16.30 -7.64 1.88
CA SER A 82 -14.89 -7.81 2.25
C SER A 82 -14.52 -9.30 2.28
N PRO A 83 -13.38 -9.70 1.69
CA PRO A 83 -13.00 -11.12 1.61
C PRO A 83 -12.60 -11.72 2.97
N HIS A 84 -12.44 -10.88 3.99
CA HIS A 84 -12.19 -11.24 5.38
C HIS A 84 -12.55 -10.05 6.29
N PRO A 85 -12.98 -10.26 7.55
CA PRO A 85 -13.34 -9.15 8.45
C PRO A 85 -12.26 -8.08 8.64
N GLN A 86 -11.00 -8.50 8.74
CA GLN A 86 -9.85 -7.61 8.87
C GLN A 86 -9.33 -7.03 7.53
N VAL A 87 -10.05 -7.21 6.42
CA VAL A 87 -9.68 -6.63 5.12
C VAL A 87 -10.59 -5.46 4.80
N PHE A 88 -10.00 -4.26 4.75
CA PHE A 88 -10.67 -3.07 4.26
C PHE A 88 -10.76 -3.11 2.72
N ARG A 89 -11.97 -3.31 2.19
CA ARG A 89 -12.18 -3.47 0.75
C ARG A 89 -12.51 -2.13 0.10
N VAL A 90 -11.52 -1.54 -0.58
CA VAL A 90 -11.71 -0.35 -1.41
C VAL A 90 -12.28 -0.73 -2.77
N SER A 91 -13.31 -0.04 -3.23
CA SER A 91 -13.90 -0.23 -4.56
C SER A 91 -14.47 1.07 -5.12
N ASN A 92 -14.59 1.16 -6.43
CA ASN A 92 -15.38 2.20 -7.10
C ASN A 92 -16.87 1.82 -7.27
N ASP A 93 -17.26 0.61 -6.85
CA ASP A 93 -18.64 0.11 -6.85
C ASP A 93 -19.13 -0.06 -5.39
N PRO A 94 -20.16 0.69 -4.95
CA PRO A 94 -20.66 0.63 -3.58
C PRO A 94 -21.31 -0.71 -3.22
N THR A 95 -21.62 -1.58 -4.19
CA THR A 95 -22.10 -2.94 -3.92
C THR A 95 -20.96 -3.93 -3.69
N LYS A 96 -19.71 -3.52 -3.93
CA LYS A 96 -18.52 -4.36 -3.85
C LYS A 96 -17.55 -3.91 -2.76
N GLY A 97 -17.57 -2.65 -2.33
CA GLY A 97 -16.65 -2.18 -1.31
C GLY A 97 -16.88 -0.73 -0.90
N CYS A 98 -16.04 -0.27 0.01
CA CYS A 98 -16.02 1.12 0.47
C CYS A 98 -15.58 2.04 -0.68
N THR A 99 -16.46 2.96 -1.05
CA THR A 99 -16.20 3.96 -2.09
C THR A 99 -15.66 5.24 -1.49
N GLY A 100 -15.07 6.08 -2.35
CA GLY A 100 -14.65 7.42 -1.98
C GLY A 100 -13.42 7.51 -1.06
N VAL A 101 -12.71 6.40 -0.87
CA VAL A 101 -11.47 6.28 -0.10
C VAL A 101 -10.32 7.03 -0.78
N GLY A 102 -9.48 7.69 0.01
CA GLY A 102 -8.23 8.33 -0.46
C GLY A 102 -8.40 9.60 -1.31
N ARG A 103 -9.57 10.25 -1.28
CA ARG A 103 -9.89 11.40 -2.15
C ARG A 103 -9.60 12.78 -1.57
N THR A 104 -9.10 12.86 -0.34
CA THR A 104 -8.92 14.13 0.40
C THR A 104 -7.59 14.84 0.13
N GLY A 105 -6.79 14.36 -0.83
CA GLY A 105 -5.48 14.90 -1.18
C GLY A 105 -4.34 13.96 -0.79
N TRP A 106 -3.11 14.47 -0.78
CA TRP A 106 -1.94 13.72 -0.30
C TRP A 106 -2.02 13.52 1.22
N HIS A 107 -1.96 12.27 1.66
CA HIS A 107 -2.05 11.90 3.08
C HIS A 107 -1.28 10.60 3.34
N ILE A 108 -1.10 10.30 4.63
CA ILE A 108 -0.80 8.97 5.14
C ILE A 108 -1.96 8.53 6.06
N ASP A 109 -2.24 7.23 6.08
CA ASP A 109 -3.35 6.68 6.85
C ASP A 109 -3.11 6.84 8.36
N GLY A 110 -4.19 6.92 9.14
CA GLY A 110 -4.13 6.89 10.61
C GLY A 110 -3.68 8.19 11.31
N THR A 111 -3.35 9.26 10.59
CA THR A 111 -2.84 10.53 11.20
C THR A 111 -3.78 11.25 12.16
N PHE A 112 -5.07 10.91 12.16
CA PHE A 112 -6.02 11.41 13.14
C PHE A 112 -5.97 10.64 14.48
N GLN A 113 -5.23 9.53 14.54
CA GLN A 113 -5.04 8.69 15.72
C GLN A 113 -3.78 9.09 16.49
N PRO A 114 -3.72 8.82 17.81
CA PRO A 114 -2.53 9.10 18.63
C PRO A 114 -1.31 8.22 18.27
N ALA A 115 -1.56 7.03 17.71
CA ALA A 115 -0.53 6.10 17.23
C ALA A 115 -0.91 5.60 15.82
N PRO A 116 -0.52 6.33 14.76
CA PRO A 116 -0.79 5.96 13.36
C PRO A 116 -0.08 4.68 12.90
#